data_AF-A0A4R4AV88-F1
#
_entry.id   AF-A0A4R4AV88-F1
#
_cell.length_a   1.000
_cell.length_b   1.000
_cell.length_c   1.000
_cell.angle_alpha   90.00
_cell.angle_beta   90.00
_cell.angle_gamma   90.00
#
_symmetry.space_group_name_H-M   'P 1'
#
loop_
_entity.id
_entity.type
_entity.pdbx_description
1 polymer ?
#
loop_
_entity_poly.entity_id
_entity_poly.type
_entity_poly.pdbx_seq_one_letter_code
_entity_poly.pdbx_strand_id
1 'polypeptide(L)'
;MSGNNIHLQKGGYFVDVQTKSNEQITNMLNDWYIEIRARHLGNAHKLRLEIDKKIHNIEEDQNLLLYYSLLDFRHQYLMDHLSIGKNSFDKIESFHTPTDNLLSYYYFFFKAIHATSVGNYNLARKYYDKAEIKLKEIPDQLEHAEFYYKLSTFSCHN
;
A
#
# COMPACT_ATOMS: atom_id res chain seq x y z
N MET A 1 -42.40 -46.11 -4.46
CA MET A 1 -41.81 -45.22 -5.48
C MET A 1 -41.42 -43.94 -4.77
N SER A 2 -40.13 -43.81 -4.47
CA SER A 2 -39.57 -42.71 -3.69
C SER A 2 -39.45 -41.47 -4.57
N GLY A 3 -39.98 -40.34 -4.11
CA GLY A 3 -39.91 -39.06 -4.79
C GLY A 3 -38.48 -38.51 -4.78
N ASN A 4 -38.12 -37.90 -5.91
CA ASN A 4 -36.81 -37.34 -6.20
C ASN A 4 -36.39 -36.23 -5.22
N ASN A 5 -35.18 -36.38 -4.67
CA ASN A 5 -34.39 -35.28 -4.09
C ASN A 5 -33.76 -34.46 -5.23
N ILE A 6 -34.11 -33.17 -5.33
CA ILE A 6 -33.31 -32.18 -6.03
C ILE A 6 -32.58 -31.31 -5.02
N HIS A 7 -31.35 -31.70 -4.69
CA HIS A 7 -30.43 -30.84 -3.93
C HIS A 7 -29.70 -29.94 -4.92
N LEU A 8 -30.12 -28.67 -4.99
CA LEU A 8 -29.47 -27.64 -5.78
C LEU A 8 -28.16 -27.23 -5.08
N GLN A 9 -27.03 -27.64 -5.64
CA GLN A 9 -25.74 -27.01 -5.36
C GLN A 9 -25.73 -25.60 -5.96
N LYS A 10 -25.75 -24.58 -5.11
CA LYS A 10 -25.31 -23.22 -5.44
C LYS A 10 -24.40 -22.74 -4.31
N GLY A 11 -23.08 -22.83 -4.51
CA GLY A 11 -22.11 -22.37 -3.52
C GLY A 11 -20.66 -22.24 -3.98
N GLY A 12 -20.28 -22.66 -5.20
CA GLY A 12 -18.86 -22.70 -5.62
C GLY A 12 -18.36 -21.54 -6.50
N TYR A 13 -19.22 -20.82 -7.22
CA TYR A 13 -18.77 -19.94 -8.31
C TYR A 13 -18.40 -18.52 -7.88
N PHE A 14 -18.98 -17.98 -6.79
CA PHE A 14 -18.74 -16.60 -6.37
C PHE A 14 -17.39 -16.41 -5.65
N VAL A 15 -16.96 -17.42 -4.88
CA VAL A 15 -15.71 -17.37 -4.10
C VAL A 15 -14.48 -17.42 -5.02
N ASP A 16 -14.53 -18.21 -6.09
CA ASP A 16 -13.42 -18.38 -7.03
C ASP A 16 -13.17 -17.12 -7.88
N VAL A 17 -14.25 -16.46 -8.33
CA VAL A 17 -14.16 -15.23 -9.14
C VAL A 17 -13.61 -14.04 -8.32
N GLN A 18 -14.07 -13.86 -7.08
CA GLN A 18 -13.58 -12.78 -6.20
C GLN A 18 -12.10 -12.97 -5.84
N THR A 19 -11.70 -14.20 -5.52
CA THR A 19 -10.31 -14.53 -5.18
C THR A 19 -9.37 -14.25 -6.35
N LYS A 20 -9.78 -14.64 -7.57
CA LYS A 20 -9.02 -14.37 -8.80
C LYS A 20 -8.93 -12.88 -9.13
N SER A 21 -10.00 -12.11 -8.85
CA SER A 21 -10.00 -10.65 -9.01
C SER A 21 -9.03 -9.98 -8.04
N ASN A 22 -9.00 -10.41 -6.77
CA ASN A 22 -8.08 -9.87 -5.76
C ASN A 22 -6.62 -10.16 -6.09
N GLU A 23 -6.31 -11.36 -6.58
CA GLU A 23 -4.95 -11.72 -7.02
C GLU A 23 -4.48 -10.82 -8.18
N GLN A 24 -5.36 -10.60 -9.17
CA GLN A 24 -5.04 -9.73 -10.30
C GLN A 24 -4.75 -8.29 -9.86
N ILE A 25 -5.56 -7.73 -8.98
CA ILE A 25 -5.33 -6.37 -8.44
C ILE A 25 -4.06 -6.33 -7.60
N THR A 26 -3.79 -7.36 -6.79
CA THR A 26 -2.55 -7.44 -6.00
C THR A 26 -1.32 -7.40 -6.88
N ASN A 27 -1.31 -8.14 -8.00
CA ASN A 27 -0.22 -8.10 -8.97
C ASN A 27 -0.06 -6.72 -9.60
N MET A 28 -1.18 -6.06 -9.98
CA MET A 28 -1.13 -4.70 -10.51
C MET A 28 -0.58 -3.68 -9.49
N LEU A 29 -0.90 -3.82 -8.20
CA LEU A 29 -0.36 -2.98 -7.14
C LEU A 29 1.16 -3.19 -6.98
N ASN A 30 1.62 -4.44 -7.05
CA ASN A 30 3.05 -4.75 -7.02
C ASN A 30 3.79 -4.13 -8.21
N ASP A 31 3.26 -4.28 -9.43
CA ASP A 31 3.83 -3.67 -10.64
C ASP A 31 3.84 -2.14 -10.53
N TRP A 32 2.76 -1.56 -10.02
CA TRP A 32 2.67 -0.12 -9.80
C TRP A 32 3.75 0.37 -8.83
N TYR A 33 3.98 -0.37 -7.75
CA TYR A 33 5.00 -0.01 -6.79
C TYR A 33 6.42 -0.11 -7.36
N ILE A 34 6.69 -1.11 -8.23
CA ILE A 34 7.95 -1.19 -9.00
C ILE A 34 8.16 0.09 -9.82
N GLU A 35 7.16 0.53 -10.59
CA GLU A 35 7.25 1.74 -11.40
C GLU A 35 7.41 3.02 -10.55
N ILE A 36 6.77 3.07 -9.37
CA ILE A 36 6.92 4.18 -8.40
C ILE A 36 8.36 4.26 -7.89
N ARG A 37 8.94 3.13 -7.44
CA ARG A 37 10.32 3.09 -6.92
C ARG A 37 11.34 3.39 -8.02
N ALA A 38 11.09 2.92 -9.24
CA ALA A 38 11.89 3.23 -10.42
C ALA A 38 11.72 4.69 -10.91
N ARG A 39 10.77 5.44 -10.34
CA ARG A 39 10.42 6.82 -10.72
C ARG A 39 9.98 6.95 -12.18
N HIS A 40 9.41 5.90 -12.75
CA HIS A 40 8.86 5.92 -14.11
C HIS A 40 7.50 6.63 -14.11
N LEU A 41 7.50 7.95 -14.04
CA LEU A 41 6.30 8.78 -13.79
C LEU A 41 5.13 8.46 -14.75
N GLY A 42 5.42 8.29 -16.04
CA GLY A 42 4.40 7.97 -17.05
C GLY A 42 3.74 6.60 -16.82
N ASN A 43 4.54 5.57 -16.54
CA ASN A 43 4.06 4.22 -16.29
C ASN A 43 3.31 4.15 -14.95
N ALA A 44 3.87 4.76 -13.91
CA ALA A 44 3.25 4.81 -12.59
C ALA A 44 1.89 5.51 -12.65
N HIS A 45 1.77 6.61 -13.39
CA HIS A 45 0.49 7.30 -13.58
C HIS A 45 -0.50 6.43 -14.38
N LYS A 46 -0.03 5.77 -15.45
CA LYS A 46 -0.87 4.87 -16.26
C LYS A 46 -1.43 3.72 -15.44
N LEU A 47 -0.58 3.03 -14.66
CA LEU A 47 -1.01 1.92 -13.81
C LEU A 47 -2.02 2.36 -12.75
N ARG A 48 -1.82 3.53 -12.14
CA ARG A 48 -2.81 4.10 -11.20
C ARG A 48 -4.20 4.20 -11.85
N LEU A 49 -4.30 4.79 -13.04
CA LEU A 49 -5.57 4.92 -13.76
C LEU A 49 -6.22 3.58 -14.13
N GLU A 50 -5.42 2.54 -14.37
CA GLU A 50 -5.93 1.19 -14.64
C GLU A 50 -6.44 0.50 -13.37
N ILE A 51 -5.75 0.71 -12.25
CA ILE A 51 -6.14 0.18 -10.93
C ILE A 51 -7.42 0.85 -10.42
N ASP A 52 -7.53 2.18 -10.55
CA ASP A 52 -8.72 2.95 -10.12
C ASP A 52 -10.01 2.42 -10.73
N LYS A 53 -9.96 1.96 -11.99
CA LYS A 53 -11.12 1.38 -12.69
C LYS A 53 -11.58 0.04 -12.11
N LYS A 54 -10.71 -0.67 -11.38
CA LYS A 54 -10.92 -2.03 -10.88
C LYS A 54 -11.10 -2.07 -9.37
N ILE A 55 -10.50 -1.13 -8.64
CA ILE A 55 -10.43 -1.12 -7.17
C ILE A 55 -11.81 -0.99 -6.50
N HIS A 56 -12.80 -0.40 -7.18
CA HIS A 56 -14.18 -0.30 -6.68
C HIS A 56 -14.90 -1.66 -6.58
N ASN A 57 -14.39 -2.71 -7.22
CA ASN A 57 -15.03 -4.04 -7.18
C ASN A 57 -14.52 -4.93 -6.02
N ILE A 58 -13.61 -4.41 -5.18
CA ILE A 58 -12.97 -5.17 -4.09
C ILE A 58 -13.18 -4.53 -2.71
N GLU A 59 -14.23 -3.73 -2.56
CA GLU A 59 -14.49 -2.91 -1.35
C GLU A 59 -14.48 -3.70 -0.03
N GLU A 60 -14.63 -5.02 -0.08
CA GLU A 60 -14.63 -5.90 1.10
C GLU A 60 -13.21 -6.24 1.62
N ASP A 61 -12.15 -6.13 0.81
CA ASP A 61 -10.79 -6.48 1.21
C ASP A 61 -10.03 -5.26 1.77
N GLN A 62 -10.09 -5.11 3.10
CA GLN A 62 -9.47 -3.98 3.81
C GLN A 62 -7.94 -3.95 3.66
N ASN A 63 -7.27 -5.09 3.52
CA ASN A 63 -5.81 -5.12 3.33
C ASN A 63 -5.44 -4.64 1.93
N LEU A 64 -6.21 -5.03 0.92
CA LEU A 64 -5.98 -4.62 -0.45
C LEU A 64 -6.28 -3.11 -0.66
N LEU A 65 -7.35 -2.61 -0.03
CA LEU A 65 -7.66 -1.17 0.01
C LEU A 65 -6.61 -0.35 0.76
N LEU A 66 -6.08 -0.89 1.86
CA LEU A 66 -4.96 -0.28 2.58
C LEU A 66 -3.71 -0.25 1.72
N TYR A 67 -3.37 -1.35 1.06
CA TYR A 67 -2.20 -1.42 0.18
C TYR A 67 -2.29 -0.39 -0.95
N TYR A 68 -3.44 -0.34 -1.63
CA TYR A 68 -3.73 0.70 -2.62
C TYR A 68 -3.55 2.11 -2.05
N SER A 69 -4.12 2.38 -0.87
CA SER A 69 -4.07 3.72 -0.27
C SER A 69 -2.64 4.14 0.11
N LEU A 70 -1.81 3.19 0.57
CA LEU A 70 -0.39 3.41 0.84
C LEU A 70 0.38 3.77 -0.44
N LEU A 71 0.14 3.04 -1.53
CA LEU A 71 0.80 3.29 -2.81
C LEU A 71 0.34 4.60 -3.45
N ASP A 72 -0.94 4.96 -3.34
CA ASP A 72 -1.47 6.23 -3.83
C ASP A 72 -0.82 7.43 -3.13
N PHE A 73 -0.64 7.36 -1.80
CA PHE A 73 0.15 8.35 -1.07
C PHE A 73 1.60 8.41 -1.59
N ARG A 74 2.26 7.26 -1.76
CA ARG A 74 3.65 7.21 -2.21
C ARG A 74 3.81 7.72 -3.65
N HIS A 75 2.83 7.49 -4.51
CA HIS A 75 2.74 8.03 -5.86
C HIS A 75 2.52 9.54 -5.84
N GLN A 76 1.59 10.06 -5.01
CA GLN A 76 1.41 11.51 -4.85
C GLN A 76 2.70 12.18 -4.40
N TYR A 77 3.40 11.60 -3.40
CA TYR A 77 4.69 12.08 -2.94
C TYR A 77 5.75 12.09 -4.06
N LEU A 78 5.72 11.11 -4.97
CA LEU A 78 6.63 11.09 -6.13
C LEU A 78 6.30 12.19 -7.14
N MET A 79 5.02 12.39 -7.45
CA MET A 79 4.56 13.30 -8.49
C MET A 79 4.63 14.77 -8.07
N ASP A 80 4.23 15.06 -6.84
CA ASP A 80 4.22 16.41 -6.27
C ASP A 80 4.37 16.35 -4.75
N HIS A 81 5.62 16.17 -4.30
CA HIS A 81 5.95 16.15 -2.87
C HIS A 81 5.57 17.44 -2.13
N LEU A 82 5.47 18.58 -2.82
CA LEU A 82 5.10 19.87 -2.20
C LEU A 82 3.60 19.93 -1.89
N SER A 83 2.78 19.12 -2.58
CA SER A 83 1.35 18.99 -2.30
C SER A 83 1.01 18.23 -1.02
N ILE A 84 2.01 17.59 -0.38
CA ILE A 84 1.77 16.74 0.79
C ILE A 84 1.46 17.60 2.02
N GLY A 85 0.19 17.58 2.40
CA GLY A 85 -0.36 18.30 3.55
C GLY A 85 -0.58 17.42 4.77
N LYS A 86 -1.05 18.05 5.85
CA LYS A 86 -1.33 17.36 7.13
C LYS A 86 -2.35 16.22 6.97
N ASN A 87 -3.33 16.41 6.09
CA ASN A 87 -4.42 15.46 5.81
C ASN A 87 -4.11 14.41 4.74
N SER A 88 -2.95 14.49 4.08
CA SER A 88 -2.59 13.56 2.98
C SER A 88 -2.47 12.10 3.41
N PHE A 89 -2.48 11.80 4.71
CA PHE A 89 -2.41 10.44 5.26
C PHE A 89 -3.71 9.99 5.94
N ASP A 90 -4.74 10.85 6.01
CA ASP A 90 -5.94 10.60 6.84
C ASP A 90 -6.73 9.37 6.37
N LYS A 91 -6.81 9.15 5.05
CA LYS A 91 -7.45 7.95 4.49
C LYS A 91 -6.76 6.68 4.99
N ILE A 92 -5.44 6.65 5.02
CA ILE A 92 -4.66 5.50 5.50
C ILE A 92 -4.90 5.26 7.00
N GLU A 93 -5.03 6.33 7.80
CA GLU A 93 -5.34 6.23 9.25
C GLU A 93 -6.77 5.74 9.55
N SER A 94 -7.67 5.78 8.56
CA SER A 94 -9.03 5.25 8.74
C SER A 94 -9.09 3.72 8.73
N PHE A 95 -8.06 3.06 8.20
CA PHE A 95 -7.95 1.60 8.22
C PHE A 95 -7.43 1.11 9.57
N HIS A 96 -7.75 -0.14 9.90
CA HIS A 96 -7.12 -0.82 11.02
C HIS A 96 -5.60 -0.97 10.79
N THR A 97 -4.83 -0.90 11.87
CA THR A 97 -3.38 -1.09 11.80
C THR A 97 -3.08 -2.46 11.19
N PRO A 98 -2.30 -2.53 10.10
CA PRO A 98 -2.03 -3.79 9.42
C PRO A 98 -1.32 -4.78 10.36
N THR A 99 -1.70 -6.05 10.29
CA THR A 99 -1.02 -7.15 10.99
C THR A 99 0.05 -7.81 10.12
N ASP A 100 -0.06 -7.66 8.80
CA ASP A 100 0.93 -8.11 7.83
C ASP A 100 2.24 -7.32 7.97
N ASN A 101 3.38 -8.01 7.85
CA ASN A 101 4.70 -7.42 8.05
C ASN A 101 5.05 -6.39 6.97
N LEU A 102 4.72 -6.66 5.71
CA LEU A 102 5.04 -5.78 4.59
C LEU A 102 4.18 -4.51 4.64
N LEU A 103 2.87 -4.65 4.83
CA LEU A 103 1.96 -3.51 4.98
C LEU A 103 2.27 -2.69 6.23
N SER A 104 2.66 -3.33 7.34
CA SER A 104 3.13 -2.63 8.54
C SER A 104 4.36 -1.78 8.26
N TYR A 105 5.34 -2.35 7.55
CA TYR A 105 6.53 -1.61 7.16
C TYR A 105 6.19 -0.42 6.27
N TYR A 106 5.41 -0.62 5.20
CA TYR A 106 4.99 0.48 4.32
C TYR A 106 4.22 1.56 5.06
N TYR A 107 3.29 1.17 5.94
CA TYR A 107 2.57 2.13 6.78
C TYR A 107 3.53 2.97 7.63
N PHE A 108 4.44 2.35 8.39
CA PHE A 108 5.37 3.11 9.23
C PHE A 108 6.34 3.95 8.42
N PHE A 109 6.88 3.40 7.33
CA PHE A 109 7.84 4.11 6.48
C PHE A 109 7.19 5.33 5.81
N PHE A 110 6.01 5.16 5.21
CA PHE A 110 5.31 6.24 4.54
C PHE A 110 4.77 7.27 5.54
N LYS A 111 4.39 6.84 6.75
CA LYS A 111 4.04 7.78 7.83
C LYS A 111 5.23 8.62 8.28
N ALA A 112 6.44 8.04 8.30
CA ALA A 112 7.66 8.78 8.59
C ALA A 112 7.96 9.83 7.50
N ILE A 113 7.78 9.46 6.22
CA ILE A 113 7.89 10.38 5.08
C ILE A 113 6.86 11.50 5.17
N HIS A 114 5.59 11.18 5.47
CA HIS A 114 4.53 12.17 5.68
C HIS A 114 4.89 13.15 6.80
N ALA A 115 5.24 12.62 7.98
CA ALA A 115 5.61 13.42 9.14
C ALA A 115 6.82 14.34 8.85
N THR A 116 7.80 13.85 8.08
CA THR A 116 8.93 14.66 7.61
C THR A 116 8.46 15.79 6.69
N SER A 117 7.57 15.48 5.74
CA SER A 117 7.06 16.44 4.74
C SER A 117 6.26 17.58 5.39
N VAL A 118 5.56 17.30 6.49
CA VAL A 118 4.78 18.30 7.23
C VAL A 118 5.54 18.93 8.41
N GLY A 119 6.84 18.67 8.54
CA GLY A 119 7.72 19.27 9.55
C GLY A 119 7.55 18.73 10.98
N ASN A 120 6.93 17.57 11.16
CA ASN A 120 6.78 16.92 12.47
C ASN A 120 7.91 15.89 12.71
N TYR A 121 9.12 16.38 12.97
CA TYR A 121 10.32 15.54 13.02
C TYR A 121 10.37 14.55 14.18
N ASN A 122 9.78 14.88 15.33
CA ASN A 122 9.66 13.95 16.46
C ASN A 122 8.78 12.74 16.09
N LEU A 123 7.67 12.99 15.40
CA LEU A 123 6.79 11.94 14.91
C LEU A 123 7.46 11.13 13.80
N ALA A 124 8.18 11.80 12.89
CA ALA A 124 8.94 11.15 11.83
C ALA A 124 9.97 10.18 12.41
N ARG A 125 10.75 10.59 13.41
CA ARG A 125 11.74 9.73 14.07
C ARG A 125 11.10 8.46 14.63
N LYS A 126 10.05 8.62 15.43
CA LYS A 126 9.30 7.49 16.01
C LYS A 126 8.84 6.48 14.94
N TYR A 127 8.41 6.96 13.77
CA TYR A 127 7.93 6.07 12.71
C TYR A 127 9.07 5.47 11.88
N TYR A 128 10.18 6.17 11.67
CA TYR A 128 11.38 5.57 11.10
C TYR A 128 11.88 4.42 11.97
N ASP A 129 11.95 4.60 13.29
CA ASP A 129 12.42 3.54 14.21
C ASP A 129 11.50 2.30 14.15
N LYS A 130 10.17 2.51 14.07
CA LYS A 130 9.20 1.41 13.89
C LYS A 130 9.34 0.71 12.54
N ALA A 131 9.55 1.49 11.47
CA ALA A 131 9.74 0.96 10.13
C ALA A 131 11.02 0.13 10.03
N GLU A 132 12.12 0.58 10.64
CA GLU A 132 13.39 -0.14 10.67
C GLU A 132 13.26 -1.52 11.33
N ILE A 133 12.48 -1.62 12.41
CA ILE A 133 12.19 -2.92 13.05
C ILE A 133 11.49 -3.86 12.08
N LYS A 134 10.48 -3.38 11.35
CA LYS A 134 9.73 -4.20 10.38
C LYS A 134 10.54 -4.53 9.13
N LEU A 135 11.43 -3.63 8.70
CA LEU A 135 12.31 -3.82 7.55
C LEU A 135 13.23 -5.04 7.69
N LYS A 136 13.62 -5.40 8.92
CA LYS A 136 14.45 -6.60 9.20
C LYS A 136 13.79 -7.90 8.75
N GLU A 137 12.46 -7.93 8.68
CA GLU A 137 11.67 -9.09 8.23
C GLU A 137 11.51 -9.11 6.70
N ILE A 138 12.00 -8.09 5.98
CA ILE A 138 11.83 -7.93 4.54
C ILE A 138 13.15 -8.24 3.83
N PRO A 139 13.19 -9.24 2.93
CA PRO A 139 14.42 -9.63 2.24
C PRO A 139 14.79 -8.73 1.05
N ASP A 140 13.88 -7.87 0.58
CA ASP A 140 14.12 -7.00 -0.59
C ASP A 140 15.18 -5.93 -0.29
N GLN A 141 16.37 -6.07 -0.86
CA GLN A 141 17.47 -5.12 -0.68
C GLN A 141 17.16 -3.72 -1.23
N LEU A 142 16.26 -3.59 -2.21
CA LEU A 142 15.85 -2.29 -2.73
C LEU A 142 15.04 -1.52 -1.68
N GLU A 143 14.20 -2.21 -0.90
CA GLU A 143 13.51 -1.60 0.24
C GLU A 143 14.49 -1.09 1.28
N HIS A 144 15.51 -1.89 1.60
CA HIS A 144 16.55 -1.46 2.54
C HIS A 144 17.29 -0.22 2.02
N ALA A 145 17.69 -0.23 0.75
CA ALA A 145 18.40 0.90 0.15
C ALA A 145 17.56 2.18 0.16
N GLU A 146 16.28 2.10 -0.23
CA GLU A 146 15.38 3.25 -0.24
C GLU A 146 15.12 3.77 1.18
N PHE A 147 14.89 2.87 2.13
CA PHE A 147 14.69 3.22 3.54
C PHE A 147 15.88 3.99 4.11
N TYR A 148 17.09 3.42 4.01
CA TYR A 148 18.28 4.06 4.58
C TYR A 148 18.63 5.37 3.87
N TYR A 149 18.40 5.47 2.56
CA TYR A 149 18.54 6.75 1.85
C TYR A 149 17.61 7.84 2.41
N LYS A 150 16.34 7.52 2.63
CA LYS A 150 15.36 8.46 3.21
C LYS A 150 15.67 8.79 4.65
N LEU A 151 16.06 7.79 5.45
CA LEU A 151 16.49 7.97 6.83
C LEU A 151 17.72 8.89 6.93
N SER A 152 18.75 8.67 6.13
CA SER A 152 19.94 9.53 6.08
C SER A 152 19.58 10.96 5.68
N THR A 153 18.73 11.14 4.66
CA THR A 153 18.25 12.47 4.26
C THR A 153 17.53 13.18 5.40
N PHE A 154 16.66 12.48 6.13
CA PHE A 154 15.99 13.03 7.32
C PHE A 154 17.00 13.47 8.40
N SER A 155 18.02 12.66 8.66
CA SER A 155 19.02 12.93 9.71
C SER A 155 20.05 14.00 9.33
N CYS A 156 20.26 14.29 8.05
CA CYS A 156 21.14 15.39 7.63
C CYS A 156 20.49 16.77 7.74
N HIS A 157 19.16 16.83 7.85
CA HIS A 157 18.39 18.08 7.88
C HIS A 157 17.83 18.43 9.27
N ASN A 158 18.09 17.61 10.29
CA ASN A 158 17.65 17.77 11.68
C ASN A 158 18.82 17.63 12.65
#